data_AF-A0A3R6FG96-F1
#
_entry.id   AF-A0A3R6FG96-F1
#
_cell.length_a   1.000
_cell.length_b   1.000
_cell.length_c   1.000
_cell.angle_alpha   90.00
_cell.angle_beta   90.00
_cell.angle_gamma   90.00
#
_symmetry.space_group_name_H-M   'P 1'
#
loop_
_entity.id
_entity.type
_entity.pdbx_description
1 polymer ?
#
loop_
_entity_poly.entity_id
_entity_poly.type
_entity_poly.pdbx_seq_one_letter_code
_entity_poly.pdbx_strand_id
1 'polypeptide(L)'
;MCEALRELFADDLRESKEEGIMEGRNVGKLEGKLEGAASKVIEIVIKKYKKGCSVKETADMLEEPVSRIRQIYDVIEKNAPDYDAETIYKQLREKEE
;
A
#
# COMPACT_ATOMS: atom_id res chain seq x y z
N MET A 1 -47.61 -14.46 -21.77
CA MET A 1 -46.32 -14.86 -21.15
C MET A 1 -45.96 -13.77 -20.17
N CYS A 2 -45.77 -14.14 -18.91
CA CYS A 2 -45.93 -13.28 -17.73
C CYS A 2 -44.96 -12.08 -17.72
N GLU A 3 -45.48 -10.86 -17.66
CA GLU A 3 -44.71 -9.61 -17.48
C GLU A 3 -43.90 -9.60 -16.17
N ALA A 4 -44.32 -10.40 -15.19
CA ALA A 4 -43.62 -10.60 -13.92
C ALA A 4 -42.23 -11.25 -14.07
N LEU A 5 -41.96 -11.97 -15.16
CA LEU A 5 -40.65 -12.60 -15.37
C LEU A 5 -39.62 -11.60 -15.88
N ARG A 6 -40.04 -10.47 -16.47
CA ARG A 6 -39.14 -9.45 -17.03
C ARG A 6 -38.63 -8.47 -15.98
N GLU A 7 -39.41 -8.23 -14.93
CA GLU A 7 -39.01 -7.39 -13.78
C GLU A 7 -37.99 -8.10 -12.88
N LEU A 8 -38.17 -9.40 -12.62
CA LEU A 8 -37.24 -10.21 -11.82
C LEU A 8 -35.79 -10.20 -12.36
N PHE A 9 -35.60 -10.34 -13.68
CA PHE A 9 -34.26 -10.28 -14.28
C PHE A 9 -33.67 -8.86 -14.38
N ALA A 10 -34.49 -7.82 -14.24
CA ALA A 10 -34.02 -6.43 -14.24
C ALA A 10 -33.53 -5.99 -12.85
N ASP A 11 -34.06 -6.56 -11.77
CA ASP A 11 -33.57 -6.36 -10.40
C ASP A 11 -32.21 -7.05 -10.18
N ASP A 12 -32.04 -8.30 -10.60
CA ASP A 12 -30.78 -9.06 -10.45
C ASP A 12 -29.57 -8.38 -11.16
N LEU A 13 -29.79 -7.76 -12.32
CA LEU A 13 -28.71 -7.08 -13.08
C LEU A 13 -28.30 -5.73 -12.47
N ARG A 14 -29.17 -5.11 -11.66
CA ARG A 14 -28.90 -3.85 -10.95
C ARG A 14 -28.09 -4.11 -9.67
N GLU A 15 -28.49 -5.10 -8.88
CA GLU A 15 -27.76 -5.51 -7.66
C GLU A 15 -26.32 -5.92 -7.99
N SER A 16 -26.11 -6.77 -9.01
CA SER A 16 -24.77 -7.25 -9.38
C SER A 16 -23.81 -6.12 -9.85
N LYS A 17 -24.33 -5.05 -10.47
CA LYS A 17 -23.52 -3.89 -10.87
C LYS A 17 -23.17 -3.00 -9.69
N GLU A 18 -24.09 -2.80 -8.76
CA GLU A 18 -23.87 -1.96 -7.57
C GLU A 18 -22.88 -2.62 -6.61
N GLU A 19 -22.97 -3.94 -6.43
CA GLU A 19 -22.01 -4.71 -5.65
C GLU A 19 -20.60 -4.62 -6.26
N GLY A 20 -20.44 -4.85 -7.56
CA GLY A 20 -19.12 -4.79 -8.22
C GLY A 20 -18.47 -3.39 -8.17
N ILE A 21 -19.26 -2.31 -8.25
CA ILE A 21 -18.76 -0.93 -8.13
C ILE A 21 -18.37 -0.63 -6.68
N MET A 22 -19.17 -1.10 -5.71
CA MET A 22 -18.91 -0.86 -4.29
C MET A 22 -17.69 -1.64 -3.81
N GLU A 23 -17.57 -2.91 -4.19
CA GLU A 23 -16.39 -3.73 -3.93
C GLU A 23 -15.14 -3.11 -4.58
N GLY A 24 -15.19 -2.78 -5.88
CA GLY A 24 -14.06 -2.16 -6.57
C GLY A 24 -13.62 -0.82 -5.93
N ARG A 25 -14.57 0.01 -5.50
CA ARG A 25 -14.27 1.28 -4.81
C ARG A 25 -13.71 1.07 -3.41
N ASN A 26 -14.18 0.08 -2.67
CA ASN A 26 -13.69 -0.23 -1.32
C ASN A 26 -12.29 -0.84 -1.38
N VAL A 27 -12.06 -1.78 -2.30
CA VAL A 27 -10.74 -2.38 -2.55
C VAL A 27 -9.75 -1.30 -2.96
N GLY A 28 -10.06 -0.48 -3.98
CA GLY A 28 -9.15 0.58 -4.43
C GLY A 28 -8.86 1.65 -3.36
N LYS A 29 -9.84 1.97 -2.50
CA LYS A 29 -9.64 2.90 -1.38
C LYS A 29 -8.77 2.30 -0.27
N LEU A 30 -8.92 1.00 0.02
CA LEU A 30 -8.10 0.30 1.01
C LEU A 30 -6.66 0.15 0.51
N GLU A 31 -6.47 -0.26 -0.74
CA GLU A 31 -5.16 -0.37 -1.37
C GLU A 31 -4.43 0.98 -1.38
N GLY A 32 -5.09 2.06 -1.82
CA GLY A 32 -4.48 3.39 -1.83
C GLY A 32 -4.14 3.93 -0.42
N LYS A 33 -4.92 3.55 0.60
CA LYS A 33 -4.59 3.88 2.00
C LYS A 33 -3.39 3.11 2.52
N LEU A 34 -3.31 1.81 2.22
CA LEU A 34 -2.19 0.95 2.63
C LEU A 34 -0.90 1.39 1.96
N GLU A 35 -0.95 1.69 0.66
CA GLU A 35 0.17 2.25 -0.11
C GLU A 35 0.61 3.61 0.45
N GLY A 36 -0.34 4.48 0.79
CA GLY A 36 -0.06 5.77 1.41
C GLY A 36 0.59 5.64 2.80
N ALA A 37 0.14 4.69 3.62
CA ALA A 37 0.71 4.42 4.93
C ALA A 37 2.14 3.85 4.82
N ALA A 38 2.37 2.88 3.94
CA ALA A 38 3.69 2.31 3.69
C ALA A 38 4.67 3.37 3.15
N SER A 39 4.23 4.19 2.18
CA SER A 39 5.01 5.29 1.65
C SER A 39 5.40 6.31 2.73
N LYS A 40 4.51 6.55 3.71
CA LYS A 40 4.79 7.47 4.80
C LYS A 40 5.91 6.98 5.73
N VAL A 41 5.90 5.68 6.07
CA VAL A 41 6.95 5.05 6.86
C VAL A 41 8.29 5.17 6.15
N ILE A 42 8.34 4.83 4.86
CA ILE A 42 9.56 4.94 4.04
C ILE A 42 10.07 6.39 4.00
N GLU A 43 9.19 7.37 3.81
CA GLU A 43 9.56 8.79 3.80
C GLU A 43 10.20 9.23 5.12
N ILE A 44 9.66 8.78 6.26
CA ILE A 44 10.24 9.08 7.58
C ILE A 44 11.58 8.38 7.76
N VAL A 45 11.69 7.12 7.34
CA VAL A 45 12.95 6.36 7.42
C VAL A 45 14.06 7.03 6.60
N ILE A 46 13.78 7.48 5.38
CA ILE A 46 14.73 8.25 4.56
C ILE A 46 15.22 9.50 5.31
N LYS A 47 14.31 10.24 5.95
CA LYS A 47 14.66 11.44 6.73
C LYS A 47 15.54 11.09 7.94
N LYS A 48 15.33 9.95 8.58
CA LYS A 48 16.14 9.47 9.72
C LYS A 48 17.52 8.98 9.26
N TYR A 49 17.57 8.24 8.15
CA TYR A 49 18.82 7.84 7.50
C TYR A 49 19.71 9.05 7.18
N LYS A 50 19.15 10.08 6.54
CA LYS A 50 19.87 11.33 6.23
C LYS A 50 20.39 12.07 7.47
N LYS A 51 19.78 11.83 8.64
CA LYS A 51 20.22 12.38 9.94
C LYS A 51 21.26 11.50 10.65
N GLY A 52 21.65 10.37 10.05
CA GLY A 52 22.59 9.42 10.66
C GLY A 52 21.98 8.60 11.80
N CYS A 53 20.65 8.51 11.88
CA CYS A 53 20.01 7.59 12.84
C CYS A 53 20.34 6.14 12.48
N SER A 54 20.52 5.29 13.48
CA SER A 54 20.69 3.86 13.27
C SER A 54 19.35 3.19 12.92
N VAL A 55 19.44 1.98 12.35
CA VAL A 55 18.29 1.09 12.10
C VAL A 55 17.51 0.84 13.39
N LYS A 56 18.21 0.58 14.50
CA LYS A 56 17.58 0.27 15.79
C LYS A 56 16.82 1.48 16.34
N GLU A 57 17.45 2.66 16.38
CA GLU A 57 16.79 3.88 16.85
C GLU A 57 15.57 4.24 15.99
N THR A 58 15.67 4.03 14.67
CA THR A 58 14.55 4.30 13.76
C THR A 58 13.40 3.31 13.97
N ALA A 59 13.70 2.04 14.21
CA ALA A 59 12.71 1.01 14.54
C ALA A 59 11.97 1.34 15.84
N ASP A 60 12.71 1.70 16.89
CA ASP A 60 12.14 2.10 18.17
C ASP A 60 11.25 3.36 18.04
N MET A 61 11.67 4.36 17.24
CA MET A 61 10.90 5.60 17.02
C MET A 61 9.61 5.41 16.22
N LEU A 62 9.57 4.41 15.34
CA LEU A 62 8.42 4.14 14.47
C LEU A 62 7.54 3.02 14.99
N GLU A 63 7.93 2.38 16.10
CA GLU A 63 7.29 1.17 16.64
C GLU A 63 7.19 0.06 15.58
N GLU A 64 8.21 -0.02 14.71
CA GLU A 64 8.28 -0.96 13.59
C GLU A 64 9.33 -2.06 13.87
N PRO A 65 9.18 -3.27 13.30
CA PRO A 65 10.20 -4.29 13.42
C PRO A 65 11.56 -3.84 12.87
N VAL A 66 12.64 -4.12 13.61
CA VAL A 66 14.02 -3.83 13.18
C VAL A 66 14.34 -4.42 11.81
N SER A 67 13.80 -5.61 11.50
CA SER A 67 13.96 -6.25 10.19
C SER A 67 13.37 -5.42 9.06
N ARG A 68 12.18 -4.84 9.25
CA ARG A 68 11.49 -3.99 8.26
C ARG A 68 12.25 -2.70 8.01
N ILE A 69 12.71 -2.04 9.07
CA ILE A 69 13.55 -0.83 8.94
C ILE A 69 14.88 -1.14 8.26
N ARG A 70 15.50 -2.28 8.60
CA ARG A 70 16.76 -2.72 7.96
C ARG A 70 16.59 -2.90 6.46
N GLN A 71 15.51 -3.54 6.01
CA GLN A 71 15.23 -3.71 4.60
C GLN A 71 15.15 -2.36 3.87
N ILE A 72 14.54 -1.34 4.48
CA ILE A 72 14.46 0.01 3.91
C ILE A 72 15.87 0.64 3.81
N TYR A 73 16.69 0.54 4.86
CA TYR A 73 18.08 1.04 4.86
C TYR A 73 18.92 0.36 3.77
N ASP A 74 18.82 -0.97 3.64
CA ASP A 74 19.55 -1.73 2.62
C ASP A 74 19.18 -1.28 1.19
N VAL A 75 17.91 -0.92 0.96
CA VAL A 75 17.46 -0.39 -0.34
C VAL A 75 17.96 1.04 -0.55
N ILE A 76 17.94 1.89 0.48
CA ILE A 76 18.52 3.25 0.41
C ILE A 76 20.00 3.20 0.03
N GLU A 77 20.79 2.34 0.68
CA GLU A 77 22.23 2.19 0.43
C GLU A 77 22.52 1.72 -1.00
N LYS A 78 21.71 0.80 -1.53
CA LYS A 78 21.85 0.28 -2.90
C LYS A 78 21.52 1.30 -3.98
N ASN A 79 20.59 2.21 -3.70
CA ASN A 79 20.11 3.20 -4.66
C ASN A 79 20.70 4.59 -4.40
N ALA A 80 21.66 4.73 -3.49
CA ALA A 80 22.31 6.01 -3.20
C ALA A 80 23.17 6.49 -4.38
N PRO A 81 23.10 7.79 -4.74
CA PRO A 81 22.36 8.86 -4.06
C PRO A 81 20.92 9.09 -4.55
N ASP A 82 20.48 8.46 -5.65
CA ASP A 82 19.21 8.72 -6.34
C ASP A 82 18.01 7.92 -5.80
N TYR A 83 17.94 7.72 -4.48
CA TYR A 83 16.81 7.03 -3.85
C TYR A 83 15.64 8.00 -3.57
N ASP A 84 14.42 7.48 -3.73
CA ASP A 84 13.17 8.12 -3.35
C ASP A 84 12.18 7.10 -2.73
N ALA A 85 11.11 7.60 -2.11
CA ALA A 85 10.16 6.76 -1.40
C ALA A 85 9.38 5.81 -2.32
N GLU A 86 9.08 6.21 -3.56
CA GLU A 86 8.35 5.41 -4.54
C GLU A 86 9.23 4.25 -5.03
N THR A 87 10.48 4.54 -5.40
CA THR A 87 11.45 3.52 -5.84
C THR A 87 11.72 2.49 -4.75
N ILE A 88 11.86 2.92 -3.49
CA ILE A 88 12.02 2.01 -2.37
C ILE A 88 10.76 1.16 -2.15
N TYR A 89 9.57 1.77 -2.20
CA TYR A 89 8.31 1.04 -2.03
C TYR A 89 8.13 -0.04 -3.10
N LYS A 90 8.38 0.27 -4.37
CA LYS A 90 8.33 -0.71 -5.48
C LYS A 90 9.29 -1.88 -5.26
N GLN A 91 10.54 -1.60 -4.92
CA GLN A 91 11.54 -2.66 -4.67
C GLN A 91 11.23 -3.51 -3.44
N LEU A 92 10.51 -2.98 -2.44
CA LEU A 92 10.06 -3.75 -1.29
C LEU A 92 8.86 -4.63 -1.64
N ARG A 93 7.90 -4.10 -2.42
CA ARG A 93 6.73 -4.86 -2.91
C ARG A 93 7.15 -6.03 -3.80
N GLU A 94 8.08 -5.83 -4.73
CA GLU A 94 8.60 -6.87 -5.63
C GLU A 94 9.30 -8.04 -4.90
N LYS A 95 9.72 -7.85 -3.64
CA LYS A 95 10.30 -8.92 -2.82
C LYS A 95 9.28 -9.69 -1.99
N GLU A 96 8.05 -9.19 -1.87
CA GLU A 96 6.97 -9.83 -1.13
C GLU A 96 6.05 -10.69 -2.03
N GLU A 97 6.18 -10.58 -3.36
CA GLU A 97 5.62 -11.51 -4.37
C GLU A 97 6.57 -12.68 -4.70
#